data_AF-A0A9D6DMZ8-F1
#
_entry.id   AF-A0A9D6DMZ8-F1
#
_cell.length_a   1.000
_cell.length_b   1.000
_cell.length_c   1.000
_cell.angle_alpha   90.00
_cell.angle_beta   90.00
_cell.angle_gamma   90.00
#
_symmetry.space_group_name_H-M   'P 1'
#
loop_
_entity.id
_entity.type
_entity.pdbx_description
1 polymer ?
#
loop_
_entity_poly.entity_id
_entity_poly.type
_entity_poly.pdbx_seq_one_letter_code
_entity_poly.pdbx_strand_id
1 'polypeptide(L)' 'NLLLKLNELGATVILANHDNSIVNNLARRVVLMDKGRIIKDDEKGKYLI' A
#
# COMPACT_ATOMS: atom_id res chain seq x y z
N ASN A 1 6.24 8.72 -10.43
CA ASN A 1 5.17 8.61 -9.43
C ASN A 1 4.68 9.96 -8.94
N LEU A 2 3.60 10.47 -9.52
CA LEU A 2 2.91 11.67 -9.02
C LEU A 2 2.40 11.47 -7.58
N LEU A 3 1.80 10.31 -7.31
CA LEU A 3 1.26 9.96 -5.99
C LEU A 3 2.33 9.96 -4.88
N LEU A 4 3.56 9.51 -5.18
CA LEU A 4 4.67 9.57 -4.23
C LEU A 4 5.07 11.01 -3.93
N LYS A 5 5.16 11.88 -4.95
CA LYS A 5 5.46 13.30 -4.76
C LYS A 5 4.40 13.99 -3.91
N LEU A 6 3.12 13.70 -4.14
CA LEU A 6 2.03 14.23 -3.30
C LEU A 6 2.17 13.75 -1.85
N ASN A 7 2.53 12.49 -1.63
CA ASN A 7 2.78 11.96 -0.30
C ASN A 7 3.99 12.62 0.38
N GLU A 8 5.07 12.86 -0.37
CA GLU A 8 6.25 13.61 0.10
C GLU A 8 5.93 15.06 0.46
N LEU A 9 4.96 15.68 -0.23
CA LEU A 9 4.44 17.02 0.07
C LEU A 9 3.47 17.03 1.28
N GLY A 10 3.24 15.90 1.95
CA GLY A 10 2.43 15.80 3.16
C GLY A 10 0.99 15.35 2.95
N ALA A 11 0.58 15.06 1.70
CA ALA A 11 -0.74 14.49 1.47
C ALA A 11 -0.81 13.04 1.95
N THR A 12 -1.91 12.67 2.62
CA THR A 12 -2.22 11.25 2.84
C THR A 12 -2.72 10.65 1.54
N VAL A 13 -2.11 9.56 1.10
CA VAL A 13 -2.45 8.86 -0.15
C VAL A 13 -2.81 7.41 0.16
N ILE A 14 -3.99 6.98 -0.28
CA ILE A 14 -4.41 5.58 -0.26
C ILE A 14 -4.39 5.07 -1.69
N LEU A 15 -3.65 3.98 -1.93
CA LEU A 15 -3.57 3.30 -3.22
C LEU A 15 -4.21 1.91 -3.10
N ALA A 16 -5.23 1.64 -3.91
CA ALA A 16 -5.81 0.31 -4.06
C ALA A 16 -5.38 -0.27 -5.40
N ASN A 17 -4.78 -1.46 -5.39
CA ASN A 17 -4.28 -2.11 -6.60
C ASN A 17 -4.32 -3.64 -6.45
N HIS A 18 -4.45 -4.36 -7.57
CA HIS A 18 -4.29 -5.81 -7.65
C HIS A 18 -2.88 -6.25 -8.08
N ASP A 19 -2.01 -5.30 -8.49
CA ASP A 19 -0.62 -5.58 -8.82
C ASP A 19 0.29 -5.56 -7.58
N ASN A 20 0.67 -6.75 -7.13
CA ASN A 20 1.53 -6.97 -5.97
C ASN A 20 2.95 -6.42 -6.16
N SER A 21 3.44 -6.34 -7.40
CA SER A 21 4.79 -5.84 -7.70
C SER A 21 4.89 -4.34 -7.40
N ILE A 22 3.86 -3.58 -7.76
CA ILE A 22 3.78 -2.15 -7.47
C ILE A 22 3.73 -1.92 -5.95
N VAL A 23 2.89 -2.69 -5.24
CA VAL A 23 2.77 -2.59 -3.77
C VAL A 23 4.11 -2.87 -3.08
N ASN A 24 4.78 -3.95 -3.51
CA ASN A 24 6.09 -4.35 -2.99
C ASN A 24 7.19 -3.30 -3.17
N ASN A 25 7.20 -2.63 -4.33
CA ASN A 25 8.22 -1.63 -4.64
C ASN A 25 8.06 -0.33 -3.84
N LEU A 26 6.87 -0.05 -3.30
CA LEU A 26 6.62 1.16 -2.52
C LEU A 26 7.16 1.07 -1.09
N ALA A 27 7.29 -0.14 -0.52
CA ALA A 27 7.76 -0.40 0.84
C ALA A 27 7.09 0.49 1.91
N ARG A 28 5.79 0.76 1.74
CA ARG A 28 4.93 1.52 2.66
C ARG A 28 4.01 0.58 3.44
N ARG A 29 3.11 1.14 4.25
CA ARG A 29 2.06 0.37 4.93
C ARG A 29 1.18 -0.36 3.92
N VAL A 30 0.95 -1.65 4.14
CA VAL A 30 0.09 -2.49 3.31
C VAL A 30 -1.06 -3.01 4.16
N VAL A 31 -2.28 -2.76 3.71
CA VAL A 31 -3.50 -3.30 4.31
C VAL A 31 -4.12 -4.27 3.31
N LEU A 32 -4.23 -5.55 3.68
CA LEU A 32 -4.91 -6.55 2.87
C LEU A 32 -6.35 -6.73 3.36
N MET A 33 -7.28 -6.76 2.41
CA MET A 33 -8.68 -7.00 2.67
C MET A 33 -9.17 -8.23 1.91
N ASP A 34 -9.95 -9.07 2.58
CA ASP A 34 -10.70 -10.17 1.97
C ASP A 34 -12.12 -10.22 2.55
N LYS A 35 -13.11 -10.43 1.69
CA LYS A 35 -14.54 -10.54 2.07
C LYS A 35 -15.02 -9.45 3.05
N GLY A 36 -14.60 -8.20 2.81
CA GLY A 36 -15.00 -7.05 3.64
C GLY A 36 -14.31 -6.95 5.00
N ARG A 37 -13.24 -7.73 5.24
CA ARG A 37 -12.46 -7.71 6.48
C ARG A 37 -10.99 -7.39 6.20
N ILE A 38 -10.35 -6.65 7.08
CA ILE A 38 -8.89 -6.50 7.08
C ILE A 38 -8.29 -7.80 7.60
N ILE A 39 -7.47 -8.45 6.77
CA ILE A 39 -6.81 -9.72 7.11
C ILE A 39 -5.32 -9.55 7.41
N LYS A 40 -4.73 -8.40 7.05
CA LYS A 40 -3.33 -8.06 7.34
C LYS A 40 -3.11 -6.55 7.33
N ASP A 41 -2.21 -6.08 8.17
CA ASP A 41 -1.80 -4.68 8.27
C ASP A 41 -0.32 -4.59 8.66
N ASP A 42 0.54 -4.31 7.69
CA ASP A 42 2.00 -4.26 7.85
C ASP A 42 2.50 -2.83 7.63
N GLU A 43 3.12 -2.20 8.63
CA GLU A 43 3.58 -0.79 8.56
C GLU A 43 4.71 -0.53 7.56
N LYS A 44 5.54 -1.54 7.28
CA LYS A 44 6.64 -1.51 6.29
C LYS A 44 6.62 -2.77 5.43
N GLY A 45 5.42 -3.14 4.98
CA GLY A 45 5.16 -4.44 4.39
C GLY A 45 5.76 -4.61 3.00
N LYS A 46 6.27 -5.81 2.74
CA LYS A 46 6.22 -6.42 1.41
C LYS A 46 4.92 -7.22 1.36
N TYR A 47 4.21 -7.20 0.23
CA TYR A 47 3.25 -8.23 -0.15
C TYR A 47 3.97 -9.59 -0.16
N LEU A 48 3.91 -10.26 0.99
CA LEU A 48 4.37 -11.62 1.24
C LEU A 48 3.12 -12.49 1.34
N ILE A 49 2.68 -13.00 0.19
CA ILE A 49 1.72 -14.11 0.07
C ILE A 49 2.23 -14.99 -1.07
#